data_AF-A0AAD1IZN5-F1
#
_entry.id   AF-A0AAD1IZN5-F1
#
_cell.length_a   1.000
_cell.length_b   1.000
_cell.length_c   1.000
_cell.angle_alpha   90.00
_cell.angle_beta   90.00
_cell.angle_gamma   90.00
#
_symmetry.space_group_name_H-M   'P 1'
#
loop_
_entity.id
_entity.type
_entity.pdbx_description
1 polymer ?
#
loop_
_entity_poly.entity_id
_entity_poly.type
_entity_poly.pdbx_seq_one_letter_code
_entity_poly.pdbx_strand_id
1 'polypeptide(L)'
;MIILDASVLIAHFESTDAHHVESTDLLAAHASEPFGSSVVTLAEIYAAAAERADLLGYLLSRLEVVSLDLPAGSARRLGELRATTGLKMPDCCVLYTAEHHAAALATFDAKLAARAAELGVPLAGKAGTLFTQPVTAPDLAAGRIRIPVAIKPALPDTRTSVRLVLRGRELEVRWDPRNGPDRARSGVLSVGRATLAEAVSPGERLEVVPQPDGRIELR
;
A
#
# COMPACT_ATOMS: atom_id res chain seq x y z
N MET A 1 -9.47 7.99 8.43
CA MET A 1 -10.63 7.49 7.65
C MET A 1 -10.08 7.09 6.31
N ILE A 2 -10.55 5.96 5.81
CA ILE A 2 -10.15 5.44 4.51
C ILE A 2 -11.38 5.29 3.63
N ILE A 3 -11.33 5.90 2.45
CA ILE A 3 -12.33 5.73 1.41
C ILE A 3 -12.01 4.48 0.63
N LEU A 4 -12.95 3.53 0.62
CA LEU A 4 -12.84 2.28 -0.10
C LEU A 4 -13.48 2.41 -1.48
N ASP A 5 -12.66 2.20 -2.51
CA ASP A 5 -13.13 1.97 -3.87
C ASP A 5 -13.82 0.60 -4.00
N ALA A 6 -14.65 0.43 -5.04
CA ALA A 6 -15.33 -0.82 -5.32
C ALA A 6 -14.35 -1.98 -5.52
N SER A 7 -13.20 -1.72 -6.16
CA SER A 7 -12.17 -2.75 -6.38
C SER A 7 -11.68 -3.40 -5.09
N VAL A 8 -11.59 -2.65 -3.98
CA VAL A 8 -11.15 -3.17 -2.67
C VAL A 8 -12.23 -4.04 -2.05
N LEU A 9 -13.47 -3.54 -1.99
CA LEU A 9 -14.59 -4.26 -1.40
C LEU A 9 -14.93 -5.54 -2.17
N ILE A 10 -14.93 -5.48 -3.51
CA ILE A 10 -15.15 -6.66 -4.35
C ILE A 10 -14.06 -7.70 -4.11
N ALA A 11 -12.78 -7.30 -4.14
CA ALA A 11 -11.68 -8.21 -3.88
C ALA A 11 -11.76 -8.86 -2.49
N HIS A 12 -12.15 -8.11 -1.46
CA HIS A 12 -12.28 -8.67 -0.12
C HIS A 12 -13.42 -9.70 -0.02
N PHE A 13 -14.56 -9.46 -0.66
CA PHE A 13 -15.72 -10.36 -0.56
C PHE A 13 -15.66 -11.55 -1.53
N GLU A 14 -14.89 -11.45 -2.61
CA GLU A 14 -14.72 -12.52 -3.59
C GLU A 14 -13.39 -13.26 -3.36
N SER A 15 -13.45 -14.42 -2.72
CA SER A 15 -12.26 -15.23 -2.40
C SER A 15 -11.43 -15.67 -3.61
N THR A 16 -12.03 -15.67 -4.81
CA THR A 16 -11.35 -16.02 -6.06
C THR A 16 -10.71 -14.81 -6.77
N ASP A 17 -10.91 -13.60 -6.27
CA ASP A 17 -10.31 -12.39 -6.82
C ASP A 17 -8.79 -12.41 -6.59
N ALA A 18 -8.03 -11.98 -7.61
CA ALA A 18 -6.57 -11.95 -7.55
C ALA A 18 -6.03 -11.05 -6.43
N HIS A 19 -6.80 -10.03 -6.03
CA HIS A 19 -6.46 -9.11 -4.94
C HIS A 19 -7.09 -9.49 -3.60
N HIS A 20 -7.73 -10.66 -3.46
CA HIS A 20 -8.45 -11.02 -2.22
C HIS A 20 -7.56 -10.95 -0.96
N VAL A 21 -6.37 -11.54 -1.03
CA VAL A 21 -5.40 -11.52 0.08
C VAL A 21 -4.94 -10.09 0.35
N GLU A 22 -4.61 -9.35 -0.70
CA GLU A 22 -4.13 -7.97 -0.59
C GLU A 22 -5.17 -7.04 0.04
N SER A 23 -6.44 -7.19 -0.36
CA SER A 23 -7.57 -6.43 0.19
C SER A 23 -7.81 -6.74 1.65
N THR A 24 -7.81 -8.02 2.00
CA THR A 24 -8.00 -8.48 3.39
C THR A 24 -6.89 -7.95 4.30
N ASP A 25 -5.65 -8.00 3.85
CA ASP A 25 -4.52 -7.47 4.60
C ASP A 25 -4.58 -5.94 4.73
N LEU A 26 -5.00 -5.21 3.68
CA LEU A 26 -5.18 -3.75 3.73
C LEU A 26 -6.23 -3.37 4.76
N LEU A 27 -7.40 -4.01 4.73
CA LEU A 27 -8.47 -3.75 5.69
C LEU A 27 -8.03 -4.09 7.12
N ALA A 28 -7.31 -5.19 7.31
CA ALA A 28 -6.77 -5.57 8.61
C ALA A 28 -5.72 -4.58 9.13
N ALA A 29 -4.82 -4.10 8.27
CA ALA A 29 -3.77 -3.14 8.61
C ALA A 29 -4.34 -1.78 9.07
N HIS A 30 -5.54 -1.44 8.60
CA HIS A 30 -6.24 -0.21 8.93
C HIS A 30 -7.49 -0.42 9.77
N ALA A 31 -7.63 -1.56 10.45
CA ALA A 31 -8.83 -1.91 11.22
C ALA A 31 -9.15 -0.95 12.38
N SER A 32 -8.20 -0.09 12.80
CA SER A 32 -8.42 0.97 13.79
C SER A 32 -8.92 2.28 13.20
N GLU A 33 -9.00 2.40 11.88
CA GLU A 33 -9.53 3.56 11.18
C GLU A 33 -10.96 3.33 10.70
N PRO A 34 -11.82 4.38 10.70
CA PRO A 34 -13.15 4.25 10.11
C PRO A 34 -13.05 4.10 8.59
N PHE A 35 -13.85 3.18 8.04
CA PHE A 35 -14.01 2.98 6.61
C PHE A 35 -15.24 3.70 6.08
N GLY A 36 -15.12 4.29 4.90
CA GLY A 36 -16.24 4.93 4.20
C GLY A 36 -16.24 4.59 2.73
N SER A 37 -17.39 4.65 2.09
CA SER A 37 -17.49 4.55 0.63
C SER A 37 -18.61 5.44 0.12
N SER A 38 -18.44 6.00 -1.07
CA SER A 38 -19.47 6.85 -1.67
C SER A 38 -20.73 6.04 -1.94
N VAL A 39 -21.91 6.66 -1.83
CA VAL A 39 -23.18 6.01 -2.15
C VAL A 39 -23.21 5.49 -3.59
N VAL A 40 -22.48 6.13 -4.51
CA VAL A 40 -22.33 5.68 -5.91
C VAL A 40 -21.53 4.39 -5.99
N THR A 41 -20.39 4.33 -5.29
CA THR A 41 -19.54 3.13 -5.22
C THR A 41 -20.32 1.95 -4.61
N LEU A 42 -21.05 2.18 -3.52
CA LEU A 42 -21.90 1.15 -2.92
C LEU A 42 -22.99 0.69 -3.87
N ALA A 43 -23.64 1.62 -4.59
CA ALA A 43 -24.65 1.28 -5.60
C ALA A 43 -24.09 0.40 -6.73
N GLU A 44 -22.85 0.63 -7.17
CA GLU A 44 -22.19 -0.23 -8.18
C GLU A 44 -21.99 -1.66 -7.67
N ILE A 45 -21.53 -1.82 -6.43
CA ILE A 45 -21.32 -3.14 -5.83
C ILE A 45 -22.67 -3.85 -5.61
N TYR A 46 -23.70 -3.13 -5.13
CA TYR A 46 -25.05 -3.67 -5.01
C TYR A 46 -25.64 -4.08 -6.35
N ALA A 47 -25.39 -3.32 -7.42
CA ALA A 47 -25.84 -3.70 -8.76
C ALA A 47 -25.21 -5.02 -9.23
N ALA A 48 -23.92 -5.23 -8.96
CA ALA A 48 -23.23 -6.48 -9.25
C ALA A 48 -23.67 -7.66 -8.35
N ALA A 49 -24.16 -7.35 -7.14
CA ALA A 49 -24.61 -8.32 -6.15
C ALA A 49 -26.13 -8.32 -5.94
N ALA A 50 -26.92 -7.98 -6.96
CA ALA A 50 -28.36 -7.75 -6.82
C ALA A 50 -29.11 -8.93 -6.16
N GLU A 51 -28.77 -10.17 -6.52
CA GLU A 51 -29.35 -11.39 -5.94
C GLU A 51 -28.85 -11.71 -4.51
N ARG A 52 -27.80 -11.01 -4.06
CA ARG A 52 -27.12 -11.21 -2.76
C ARG A 52 -27.05 -9.91 -1.97
N ALA A 53 -27.98 -8.98 -2.20
CA ALA A 53 -27.97 -7.65 -1.58
C ALA A 53 -27.97 -7.71 -0.04
N ASP A 54 -28.77 -8.57 0.56
CA ASP A 54 -28.83 -8.72 2.02
C ASP A 54 -27.49 -9.23 2.59
N LEU A 55 -26.84 -10.18 1.90
CA LEU A 55 -25.54 -10.69 2.29
C LEU A 55 -24.47 -9.58 2.17
N LEU A 56 -24.48 -8.82 1.08
CA LEU A 56 -23.56 -7.69 0.91
C LEU A 56 -23.76 -6.64 2.00
N GLY A 57 -25.01 -6.28 2.32
CA GLY A 57 -25.33 -5.35 3.40
C GLY A 57 -24.83 -5.83 4.77
N TYR A 58 -24.99 -7.12 5.07
CA TYR A 58 -24.43 -7.74 6.27
C TYR A 58 -22.90 -7.66 6.31
N LEU A 59 -22.22 -7.96 5.18
CA LEU A 59 -20.76 -7.92 5.10
C LEU A 59 -20.20 -6.49 5.24
N LEU A 60 -20.83 -5.50 4.58
CA LEU A 60 -20.47 -4.09 4.72
C LEU A 60 -20.65 -3.60 6.17
N SER A 61 -21.73 -4.01 6.82
CA SER A 61 -21.99 -3.70 8.24
C SER A 61 -20.95 -4.32 9.17
N ARG A 62 -20.52 -5.56 8.91
CA ARG A 62 -19.43 -6.21 9.68
C ARG A 62 -18.08 -5.53 9.55
N LEU A 63 -17.82 -4.88 8.41
CA LEU A 63 -16.64 -4.04 8.21
C LEU A 63 -16.83 -2.61 8.70
N GLU A 64 -18.00 -2.27 9.24
CA GLU A 64 -18.35 -0.92 9.69
C GLU A 64 -18.18 0.14 8.58
N VAL A 65 -18.43 -0.23 7.31
CA VAL A 65 -18.31 0.70 6.17
C VAL A 65 -19.45 1.70 6.22
N VAL A 66 -19.10 2.97 6.38
CA VAL A 66 -20.06 4.08 6.37
C VAL A 66 -20.41 4.45 4.93
N SER A 67 -21.71 4.51 4.61
CA SER A 67 -22.19 5.09 3.36
C SER A 67 -22.10 6.61 3.41
N LEU A 68 -21.37 7.19 2.47
CA LEU A 68 -21.14 8.63 2.39
C LEU A 68 -21.93 9.23 1.22
N ASP A 69 -22.74 10.24 1.54
CA ASP A 69 -23.53 10.96 0.55
C ASP A 69 -22.65 11.79 -0.39
N LEU A 70 -23.16 12.07 -1.60
CA LEU A 70 -22.64 13.12 -2.46
C LEU A 70 -23.48 14.38 -2.26
N PRO A 71 -22.95 15.45 -1.63
CA PRO A 71 -23.70 16.67 -1.41
C PRO A 71 -24.19 17.27 -2.73
N ALA A 72 -25.36 17.91 -2.74
CA ALA A 72 -25.93 18.51 -3.95
C ALA A 72 -24.99 19.54 -4.64
N GLY A 73 -24.12 20.20 -3.85
CA GLY A 73 -23.10 21.14 -4.35
C GLY A 73 -21.88 20.49 -5.02
N SER A 74 -21.76 19.17 -5.04
CA SER A 74 -20.60 18.43 -5.57
C SER A 74 -20.48 18.48 -7.09
N ALA A 75 -21.58 18.77 -7.82
CA ALA A 75 -21.65 18.65 -9.28
C ALA A 75 -20.53 19.39 -10.02
N ARG A 76 -20.21 20.62 -9.58
CA ARG A 76 -19.12 21.41 -10.18
C ARG A 76 -17.77 20.71 -10.02
N ARG A 77 -17.43 20.30 -8.78
CA ARG A 77 -16.13 19.66 -8.49
C ARG A 77 -16.01 18.31 -9.20
N LEU A 78 -17.09 17.53 -9.26
CA LEU A 78 -17.13 16.27 -10.02
C LEU A 78 -16.90 16.49 -11.51
N GLY A 79 -17.50 17.53 -12.10
CA GLY A 79 -17.24 17.92 -13.49
C GLY A 79 -15.78 18.31 -13.75
N GLU A 80 -15.17 19.08 -12.83
CA GLU A 80 -13.75 19.46 -12.88
C GLU A 80 -12.83 18.23 -12.77
N LEU A 81 -13.10 17.32 -11.83
CA LEU A 81 -12.36 16.07 -11.69
C LEU A 81 -12.45 15.22 -12.96
N ARG A 82 -13.65 15.07 -13.54
CA ARG A 82 -13.86 14.32 -14.79
C ARG A 82 -13.07 14.92 -15.95
N ALA A 83 -13.11 16.24 -16.11
CA ALA A 83 -12.44 16.94 -17.19
C ALA A 83 -10.91 16.88 -17.08
N THR A 84 -10.36 16.99 -15.87
CA THR A 84 -8.91 17.04 -15.65
C THR A 84 -8.25 15.66 -15.59
N THR A 85 -8.91 14.66 -14.98
CA THR A 85 -8.32 13.33 -14.79
C THR A 85 -8.61 12.37 -15.94
N GLY A 86 -9.72 12.57 -16.67
CA GLY A 86 -10.23 11.63 -17.67
C GLY A 86 -10.74 10.30 -17.10
N LEU A 87 -10.97 10.20 -15.79
CA LEU A 87 -11.55 9.03 -15.10
C LEU A 87 -13.06 8.93 -15.27
N LYS A 88 -13.67 7.75 -15.14
CA LYS A 88 -15.14 7.64 -15.26
C LYS A 88 -15.81 8.38 -14.10
N MET A 89 -17.10 8.71 -14.24
CA MET A 89 -17.79 9.47 -13.19
C MET A 89 -17.79 8.76 -11.82
N PRO A 90 -17.97 7.43 -11.72
CA PRO A 90 -17.87 6.74 -10.42
C PRO A 90 -16.50 6.91 -9.75
N ASP A 91 -15.41 6.74 -10.50
CA ASP A 91 -14.04 7.02 -10.01
C ASP A 91 -13.88 8.48 -9.54
N CYS A 92 -14.53 9.44 -10.23
CA CYS A 92 -14.54 10.84 -9.81
C CYS A 92 -15.30 11.04 -8.50
N CYS A 93 -16.39 10.30 -8.27
CA CYS A 93 -17.10 10.29 -7.00
C CYS A 93 -16.23 9.74 -5.86
N VAL A 94 -15.43 8.71 -6.13
CA VAL A 94 -14.46 8.16 -5.17
C VAL A 94 -13.42 9.21 -4.80
N LEU A 95 -12.80 9.87 -5.78
CA LEU A 95 -11.84 10.97 -5.54
C LEU A 95 -12.47 12.12 -4.77
N TYR A 96 -13.66 12.57 -5.19
CA TYR A 96 -14.37 13.64 -4.51
C TYR A 96 -14.65 13.29 -3.04
N THR A 97 -15.05 12.06 -2.77
CA THR A 97 -15.33 11.59 -1.41
C THR A 97 -14.05 11.63 -0.56
N ALA A 98 -12.92 11.16 -1.10
CA ALA A 98 -11.64 11.22 -0.41
C ALA A 98 -11.19 12.68 -0.15
N GLU A 99 -11.29 13.57 -1.14
CA GLU A 99 -10.99 15.00 -1.00
C GLU A 99 -11.91 15.67 0.04
N HIS A 100 -13.22 15.44 -0.03
CA HIS A 100 -14.22 16.09 0.82
C HIS A 100 -14.06 15.73 2.30
N HIS A 101 -13.65 14.49 2.58
CA HIS A 101 -13.43 14.00 3.94
C HIS A 101 -11.97 14.07 4.40
N ALA A 102 -11.06 14.65 3.60
CA ALA A 102 -9.62 14.67 3.85
C ALA A 102 -9.07 13.28 4.23
N ALA A 103 -9.53 12.25 3.51
CA ALA A 103 -9.31 10.84 3.79
C ALA A 103 -8.32 10.22 2.80
N ALA A 104 -7.68 9.13 3.21
CA ALA A 104 -6.88 8.32 2.31
C ALA A 104 -7.78 7.45 1.42
N LEU A 105 -7.35 7.14 0.21
CA LEU A 105 -8.06 6.30 -0.76
C LEU A 105 -7.41 4.91 -0.86
N ALA A 106 -8.20 3.86 -0.67
CA ALA A 106 -7.81 2.49 -1.02
C ALA A 106 -8.43 2.09 -2.37
N THR A 107 -7.61 1.68 -3.33
CA THR A 107 -8.03 1.20 -4.65
C THR A 107 -6.98 0.28 -5.27
N PHE A 108 -7.42 -0.72 -6.06
CA PHE A 108 -6.55 -1.52 -6.92
C PHE A 108 -6.56 -1.04 -8.38
N ASP A 109 -7.34 -0.02 -8.73
CA ASP A 109 -7.27 0.61 -10.04
C ASP A 109 -6.03 1.52 -10.12
N ALA A 110 -5.01 1.07 -10.85
CA ALA A 110 -3.75 1.79 -11.01
C ALA A 110 -3.92 3.19 -11.64
N LYS A 111 -4.94 3.38 -12.49
CA LYS A 111 -5.22 4.68 -13.11
C LYS A 111 -5.86 5.62 -12.09
N LEU A 112 -6.82 5.15 -11.29
CA LEU A 112 -7.42 5.93 -10.20
C LEU A 112 -6.36 6.30 -9.15
N ALA A 113 -5.53 5.34 -8.74
CA ALA A 113 -4.44 5.57 -7.79
C ALA A 113 -3.45 6.64 -8.29
N ALA A 114 -3.05 6.59 -9.56
CA ALA A 114 -2.16 7.58 -10.15
C ALA A 114 -2.77 8.99 -10.13
N ARG A 115 -4.06 9.12 -10.47
CA ARG A 115 -4.77 10.42 -10.46
C ARG A 115 -4.98 10.96 -9.04
N ALA A 116 -5.26 10.09 -8.08
CA ALA A 116 -5.34 10.48 -6.67
C ALA A 116 -4.01 11.10 -6.19
N ALA A 117 -2.89 10.46 -6.51
CA ALA A 117 -1.56 10.96 -6.16
C ALA A 117 -1.24 12.31 -6.83
N GLU A 118 -1.61 12.50 -8.11
CA GLU A 118 -1.46 13.78 -8.82
C GLU A 118 -2.28 14.92 -8.17
N LEU A 119 -3.43 14.60 -7.59
CA LEU A 119 -4.31 15.54 -6.89
C LEU A 119 -3.94 15.73 -5.40
N GLY A 120 -2.93 15.00 -4.90
CA GLY A 120 -2.52 15.06 -3.51
C GLY A 120 -3.43 14.32 -2.54
N VAL A 121 -4.32 13.46 -3.03
CA VAL A 121 -5.13 12.55 -2.20
C VAL A 121 -4.22 11.41 -1.73
N PRO A 122 -4.04 11.20 -0.41
CA PRO A 122 -3.22 10.11 0.10
C PRO A 122 -3.79 8.76 -0.31
N LEU A 123 -2.92 7.79 -0.62
CA LEU A 123 -3.33 6.41 -0.84
C LEU A 123 -3.18 5.60 0.45
N ALA A 124 -4.24 4.89 0.81
CA ALA A 124 -4.16 3.80 1.77
C ALA A 124 -3.63 2.57 1.02
N GLY A 125 -2.37 2.22 1.27
CA GLY A 125 -1.82 0.93 0.85
C GLY A 125 -2.01 -0.10 1.95
N LYS A 126 -1.42 -1.28 1.80
CA LYS A 126 -0.97 -2.03 2.98
C LYS A 126 -0.17 -1.07 3.88
N ALA A 127 -0.23 -1.25 5.21
CA ALA A 127 0.91 -0.86 6.05
C ALA A 127 2.13 -1.53 5.42
N GLY A 128 2.91 -0.75 4.66
CA GLY A 128 3.55 -1.27 3.46
C GLY A 128 4.36 -2.54 3.71
N THR A 129 4.00 -3.63 3.04
CA THR A 129 4.97 -4.68 2.68
C THR A 129 6.00 -3.97 1.79
N LEU A 130 7.00 -3.40 2.44
CA LEU A 130 8.05 -2.65 1.79
C LEU A 130 9.03 -3.67 1.24
N PHE A 131 9.41 -3.58 -0.03
CA PHE A 131 10.39 -4.50 -0.60
C PHE A 131 11.76 -3.86 -0.74
N THR A 132 12.80 -4.67 -0.71
CA THR A 132 14.14 -4.24 -1.16
C THR A 132 14.09 -3.84 -2.64
N GLN A 133 15.13 -3.16 -3.12
CA GLN A 133 15.37 -3.16 -4.57
C GLN A 133 15.66 -4.59 -5.05
N PRO A 134 15.42 -4.91 -6.34
CA PRO A 134 15.90 -6.17 -6.91
C PRO A 134 17.37 -6.38 -6.60
N VAL A 135 17.72 -7.53 -6.02
CA VAL A 135 19.10 -7.86 -5.68
C VAL A 135 19.82 -8.25 -6.96
N THR A 136 20.62 -7.34 -7.52
CA THR A 136 21.27 -7.56 -8.81
C THR A 136 22.50 -8.45 -8.67
N ALA A 137 22.99 -9.03 -9.78
CA ALA A 137 24.26 -9.78 -9.77
C ALA A 137 25.45 -8.96 -9.21
N PRO A 138 25.59 -7.65 -9.51
CA PRO A 138 26.54 -6.78 -8.81
C PRO A 138 26.33 -6.68 -7.29
N ASP A 139 25.08 -6.66 -6.82
CA ASP A 139 24.78 -6.61 -5.39
C ASP A 139 25.16 -7.92 -4.69
N LEU A 140 24.89 -9.08 -5.31
CA LEU A 140 25.34 -10.40 -4.84
C LEU A 140 26.87 -10.48 -4.77
N ALA A 141 27.56 -10.07 -5.85
CA ALA A 141 29.03 -10.04 -5.91
C ALA A 141 29.64 -9.12 -4.83
N ALA A 142 28.95 -8.03 -4.49
CA ALA A 142 29.35 -7.12 -3.42
C ALA A 142 28.89 -7.56 -2.02
N GLY A 143 28.01 -8.56 -1.91
CA GLY A 143 27.41 -9.01 -0.65
C GLY A 143 26.49 -7.97 -0.02
N ARG A 144 25.68 -7.26 -0.82
CA ARG A 144 24.88 -6.11 -0.39
C ARG A 144 23.41 -6.25 -0.75
N ILE A 145 22.55 -5.63 0.05
CA ILE A 145 21.13 -5.44 -0.24
C ILE A 145 20.82 -3.95 -0.18
N ARG A 146 20.07 -3.45 -1.17
CA ARG A 146 19.68 -2.04 -1.24
C ARG A 146 18.28 -1.84 -0.67
N ILE A 147 18.21 -0.93 0.29
CA ILE A 147 16.98 -0.57 0.99
C ILE A 147 16.43 0.73 0.40
N PRO A 148 15.23 0.72 -0.21
CA PRO A 148 14.59 1.92 -0.74
C PRO A 148 14.40 3.02 0.30
N VAL A 149 14.30 4.25 -0.19
CA VAL A 149 14.13 5.45 0.66
C VAL A 149 12.87 5.34 1.53
N ALA A 150 11.79 4.74 1.02
CA ALA A 150 10.54 4.54 1.75
C ALA A 150 10.69 3.72 3.04
N ILE A 151 11.74 2.89 3.14
CA ILE A 151 11.99 2.00 4.30
C ILE A 151 12.90 2.66 5.34
N LYS A 152 13.67 3.67 4.95
CA LYS A 152 14.66 4.30 5.83
C LYS A 152 14.12 4.80 7.17
N PRO A 153 12.88 5.30 7.30
CA PRO A 153 12.35 5.70 8.61
C PRO A 153 12.31 4.56 9.64
N ALA A 154 12.32 3.30 9.21
CA ALA A 154 12.39 2.12 10.09
C ALA A 154 13.83 1.71 10.46
N LEU A 155 14.85 2.45 10.02
CA LEU A 155 16.27 2.15 10.16
C LEU A 155 17.03 3.32 10.80
N PRO A 156 18.20 3.06 11.42
CA PRO A 156 19.04 4.13 11.94
C PRO A 156 19.42 5.15 10.85
N ASP A 157 19.45 6.44 11.21
CA ASP A 157 19.81 7.54 10.33
C ASP A 157 21.34 7.72 10.17
N THR A 158 22.13 7.01 10.96
CA THR A 158 23.60 6.98 10.97
C THR A 158 24.15 5.62 10.57
N ARG A 159 25.42 5.59 10.16
CA ARG A 159 26.13 4.34 9.86
C ARG A 159 26.34 3.55 11.15
N THR A 160 25.86 2.30 11.20
CA THR A 160 25.94 1.45 12.38
C THR A 160 25.81 -0.04 12.03
N SER A 161 25.97 -0.92 13.02
CA SER A 161 25.56 -2.33 12.93
C SER A 161 24.06 -2.45 13.22
N VAL A 162 23.35 -3.29 12.47
CA VAL A 162 21.95 -3.63 12.71
C VAL A 162 21.76 -5.14 12.75
N ARG A 163 20.77 -5.59 13.53
CA ARG A 163 20.38 -7.00 13.59
C ARG A 163 19.39 -7.30 12.46
N LEU A 164 19.75 -8.26 11.62
CA LEU A 164 19.02 -8.68 10.43
C LEU A 164 18.60 -10.13 10.58
N VAL A 165 17.35 -10.45 10.27
CA VAL A 165 16.88 -11.82 10.06
C VAL A 165 16.70 -12.01 8.55
N LEU A 166 17.62 -12.73 7.90
CA LEU A 166 17.53 -13.03 6.47
C LEU A 166 17.06 -14.47 6.30
N ARG A 167 15.86 -14.67 5.74
CA ARG A 167 15.30 -16.02 5.52
C ARG A 167 15.31 -16.88 6.79
N GLY A 168 14.97 -16.28 7.93
CA GLY A 168 14.98 -16.93 9.25
C GLY A 168 16.34 -17.07 9.92
N ARG A 169 17.45 -16.65 9.26
CA ARG A 169 18.80 -16.66 9.84
C ARG A 169 19.14 -15.32 10.44
N GLU A 170 19.47 -15.29 11.73
CA GLU A 170 19.93 -14.07 12.41
C GLU A 170 21.37 -13.72 12.06
N LEU A 171 21.61 -12.44 11.78
CA LEU A 171 22.88 -11.88 11.36
C LEU A 171 23.07 -10.49 11.98
N GLU A 172 24.31 -10.13 12.27
CA GLU A 172 24.70 -8.74 12.53
C GLU A 172 25.37 -8.18 11.27
N VAL A 173 24.81 -7.12 10.70
CA VAL A 173 25.23 -6.57 9.40
C VAL A 173 25.51 -5.08 9.50
N ARG A 174 26.40 -4.58 8.62
CA ARG A 174 26.65 -3.13 8.54
C ARG A 174 25.58 -2.44 7.71
N TRP A 175 25.04 -1.36 8.25
CA TRP A 175 24.10 -0.47 7.60
C TRP A 175 24.78 0.85 7.21
N ASP A 176 24.61 1.26 5.96
CA ASP A 176 24.92 2.61 5.48
C ASP A 176 23.64 3.28 4.97
N PRO A 177 23.09 4.27 5.68
CA PRO A 177 21.91 4.97 5.22
C PRO A 177 22.17 5.75 3.93
N ARG A 178 23.42 6.11 3.59
CA ARG A 178 23.74 6.94 2.41
C ARG A 178 22.91 8.22 2.34
N ASN A 179 22.89 8.94 3.44
CA ASN A 179 22.33 10.29 3.50
C ASN A 179 23.35 11.24 2.87
N GLY A 180 23.02 11.81 1.71
CA GLY A 180 23.85 12.80 1.00
C GLY A 180 23.15 14.16 0.97
N PRO A 181 23.90 15.27 0.82
CA PRO A 181 23.38 16.63 0.94
C PRO A 181 22.33 16.99 -0.13
N ASP A 182 22.39 16.38 -1.31
CA ASP A 182 21.56 16.79 -2.46
C ASP A 182 20.25 16.00 -2.59
N ARG A 183 20.20 14.74 -2.12
CA ARG A 183 18.99 13.88 -2.16
C ARG A 183 19.17 12.60 -1.32
N ALA A 184 18.11 12.14 -0.67
CA ALA A 184 18.05 10.81 -0.06
C ALA A 184 18.22 9.71 -1.13
N ARG A 185 19.26 8.87 -0.98
CA ARG A 185 19.52 7.70 -1.83
C ARG A 185 19.09 6.42 -1.14
N SER A 186 19.01 5.30 -1.86
CA SER A 186 18.81 3.99 -1.22
C SER A 186 19.94 3.68 -0.25
N GLY A 187 19.59 3.20 0.94
CA GLY A 187 20.57 2.71 1.91
C GLY A 187 21.07 1.32 1.56
N VAL A 188 22.10 0.86 2.25
CA VAL A 188 22.81 -0.38 1.93
C VAL A 188 23.03 -1.21 3.20
N LEU A 189 22.58 -2.46 3.17
CA LEU A 189 22.98 -3.49 4.13
C LEU A 189 24.14 -4.31 3.54
N SER A 190 25.20 -4.50 4.31
CA SER A 190 26.35 -5.35 3.95
C SER A 190 26.23 -6.69 4.66
N VAL A 191 25.68 -7.68 3.95
CA VAL A 191 25.35 -9.02 4.47
C VAL A 191 26.53 -10.00 4.35
N GLY A 192 27.42 -9.76 3.39
CA GLY A 192 28.52 -10.68 3.08
C GLY A 192 28.19 -11.59 1.89
N ARG A 193 29.21 -11.86 1.05
CA ARG A 193 29.00 -12.51 -0.27
C ARG A 193 28.46 -13.93 -0.17
N ALA A 194 29.09 -14.76 0.66
CA ALA A 194 28.71 -16.16 0.83
C ALA A 194 27.28 -16.28 1.38
N THR A 195 27.00 -15.58 2.48
CA THR A 195 25.68 -15.56 3.12
C THR A 195 24.58 -15.07 2.18
N LEU A 196 24.84 -14.02 1.39
CA LEU A 196 23.85 -13.49 0.48
C LEU A 196 23.60 -14.41 -0.72
N ALA A 197 24.66 -15.02 -1.28
CA ALA A 197 24.54 -15.95 -2.40
C ALA A 197 23.86 -17.27 -2.03
N GLU A 198 23.96 -17.70 -0.77
CA GLU A 198 23.23 -18.87 -0.24
C GLU A 198 21.73 -18.59 -0.06
N ALA A 199 21.35 -17.34 0.22
CA ALA A 199 20.01 -17.00 0.69
C ALA A 199 19.12 -16.28 -0.34
N VAL A 200 19.71 -15.70 -1.40
CA VAL A 200 19.00 -14.78 -2.31
C VAL A 200 19.40 -15.03 -3.77
N SER A 201 18.42 -15.08 -4.65
CA SER A 201 18.60 -15.22 -6.10
C SER A 201 18.75 -13.87 -6.81
N PRO A 202 19.47 -13.80 -7.94
CA PRO A 202 19.52 -12.58 -8.74
C PRO A 202 18.13 -12.12 -9.20
N GLY A 203 17.85 -10.82 -9.04
CA GLY A 203 16.58 -10.18 -9.39
C GLY A 203 15.51 -10.25 -8.31
N GLU A 204 15.74 -11.03 -7.25
CA GLU A 204 14.80 -11.20 -6.14
C GLU A 204 14.56 -9.89 -5.39
N ARG A 205 13.33 -9.68 -4.93
CA ARG A 205 12.94 -8.60 -4.02
C ARG A 205 12.49 -9.24 -2.72
N LEU A 206 13.07 -8.81 -1.61
CA LEU A 206 12.73 -9.33 -0.29
C LEU A 206 11.76 -8.38 0.39
N GLU A 207 10.70 -8.91 1.00
CA GLU A 207 9.84 -8.14 1.88
C GLU A 207 10.65 -7.71 3.11
N VAL A 208 10.48 -6.46 3.52
CA VAL A 208 11.10 -5.86 4.67
C VAL A 208 10.07 -5.70 5.76
N VAL A 209 10.25 -6.44 6.86
CA VAL A 209 9.39 -6.42 8.02
C VAL A 209 10.18 -5.88 9.21
N PRO A 210 9.98 -4.60 9.61
CA PRO A 210 10.54 -4.08 10.84
C PRO A 210 9.95 -4.82 12.04
N GLN A 211 10.80 -5.23 12.98
CA GLN A 211 10.38 -5.91 14.21
C GLN A 211 10.35 -4.92 15.39
N PRO A 212 9.43 -5.07 16.37
CA PRO A 212 9.32 -4.16 17.52
C PRO A 212 10.58 -4.06 18.38
N ASP A 213 11.47 -5.06 18.34
CA ASP A 213 12.73 -5.10 19.08
C ASP A 213 13.91 -4.46 18.31
N GLY A 214 13.62 -3.78 17.21
CA GLY A 214 14.60 -3.10 16.36
C GLY A 214 15.36 -4.04 15.41
N ARG A 215 14.98 -5.32 15.31
CA ARG A 215 15.44 -6.18 14.20
C ARG A 215 14.72 -5.83 12.90
N ILE A 216 15.31 -6.23 11.79
CA ILE A 216 14.67 -6.17 10.48
C ILE A 216 14.68 -7.56 9.89
N GLU A 217 13.52 -8.03 9.46
CA GLU A 217 13.37 -9.30 8.78
C GLU A 217 13.26 -9.08 7.27
N LEU A 218 14.03 -9.86 6.52
CA LEU A 218 13.99 -9.95 5.06
C LEU A 218 13.55 -11.37 4.65
N ARG A 219 12.37 -11.46 4.03
CA ARG A 219 11.74 -12.71 3.63
C ARG A 219 11.13 -12.64 2.22
#